data_AF-A0A7S0VJF7-F1
#
_entry.id   AF-A0A7S0VJF7-F1
#
_cell.length_a   1.000
_cell.length_b   1.000
_cell.length_c   1.000
_cell.angle_alpha   90.00
_cell.angle_beta   90.00
_cell.angle_gamma   90.00
#
_symmetry.space_group_name_H-M   'P 1'
#
loop_
_entity.id
_entity.type
_entity.pdbx_description
1 polymer ?
#
loop_
_entity_poly.entity_id
_entity_poly.type
_entity_poly.pdbx_seq_one_letter_code
_entity_poly.pdbx_strand_id
1 'polypeptide(L)'
;GALETVGRLFQGEANRRALTAGLGLVLFQQLSGQPSVLYYANRIFDKAGLGFEAAVGVGVFKAVMTLVSVRLVEDPKWGRRPLLLLGTSGMALSLLALAAVFSGGAESASQAAVIGCVVAYVGCYQIGFGPITWLVLSEIFPLQVRSAAVSLATLTNFGSNLLVTLLFETERAAVGETLLFGQFALIAAAAVVFENSKVPETRGLSLEEIEAQLSGDAAKK
;
A
#
# COMPACT_ATOMS: atom_id res chain seq x y z
N GLY A 1 -21.40 3.48 24.21
CA GLY A 1 -20.62 2.25 24.50
C GLY A 1 -19.80 1.80 23.28
N ALA A 2 -18.92 0.79 23.38
CA ALA A 2 -18.04 0.39 22.26
C ALA A 2 -18.80 0.06 20.95
N LEU A 3 -19.95 -0.63 21.05
CA LEU A 3 -20.81 -0.93 19.89
C LEU A 3 -21.43 0.32 19.26
N GLU A 4 -21.71 1.34 20.07
CA GLU A 4 -22.25 2.62 19.60
C GLU A 4 -21.17 3.41 18.84
N THR A 5 -19.92 3.37 19.31
CA THR A 5 -18.77 3.97 18.61
C THR A 5 -18.55 3.32 17.23
N VAL A 6 -18.68 2.00 17.15
CA VAL A 6 -18.63 1.27 15.86
C VAL A 6 -19.82 1.65 14.98
N GLY A 7 -21.03 1.75 15.54
CA GLY A 7 -22.21 2.19 14.79
C GLY A 7 -22.05 3.59 14.19
N ARG A 8 -21.47 4.53 14.94
CA ARG A 8 -21.19 5.91 14.51
C ARG A 8 -20.17 5.99 13.37
N LEU A 9 -19.28 5.01 13.23
CA LEU A 9 -18.31 4.94 12.14
C LEU A 9 -19.00 4.84 10.76
N PHE A 10 -20.17 4.22 10.70
CA PHE A 10 -20.93 4.06 9.45
C PHE A 10 -21.99 5.15 9.24
N GLN A 11 -22.08 6.11 10.18
CA GLN A 11 -23.03 7.21 10.16
C GLN A 11 -22.33 8.51 9.74
N GLY A 12 -22.98 9.28 8.87
CA GLY A 12 -22.43 10.52 8.33
C GLY A 12 -21.63 10.31 7.05
N GLU A 13 -21.72 11.29 6.16
CA GLU A 13 -21.06 11.24 4.85
C GLU A 13 -19.52 11.30 4.97
N ALA A 14 -19.00 12.15 5.86
CA ALA A 14 -17.57 12.23 6.12
C ALA A 14 -16.98 10.89 6.59
N ASN A 15 -17.60 10.25 7.59
CA ASN A 15 -17.10 8.97 8.12
C ASN A 15 -17.14 7.86 7.05
N ARG A 16 -18.17 7.82 6.20
CA ARG A 16 -18.26 6.85 5.10
C ARG A 16 -17.18 7.06 4.04
N ARG A 17 -16.87 8.32 3.70
CA ARG A 17 -15.79 8.65 2.77
C ARG A 17 -14.41 8.38 3.39
N ALA A 18 -14.21 8.69 4.67
CA ALA A 18 -13.01 8.32 5.42
C ALA A 18 -12.81 6.80 5.48
N LEU A 19 -13.89 6.04 5.76
CA LEU A 19 -13.89 4.57 5.69
C LEU A 19 -13.49 4.06 4.31
N THR A 20 -14.09 4.63 3.27
CA THR A 20 -13.78 4.23 1.89
C THR A 20 -12.31 4.47 1.59
N ALA A 21 -11.79 5.67 1.88
CA ALA A 21 -10.39 6.03 1.67
C ALA A 21 -9.44 5.15 2.49
N GLY A 22 -9.65 5.04 3.80
CA GLY A 22 -8.77 4.33 4.72
C GLY A 22 -8.76 2.82 4.49
N LEU A 23 -9.94 2.17 4.42
CA LEU A 23 -10.01 0.74 4.17
C LEU A 23 -9.58 0.39 2.73
N GLY A 24 -9.90 1.25 1.76
CA GLY A 24 -9.45 1.09 0.39
C GLY A 24 -7.93 1.10 0.27
N LEU A 25 -7.24 2.08 0.89
CA LEU A 25 -5.78 2.11 0.96
C LEU A 25 -5.22 0.82 1.56
N VAL A 26 -5.82 0.36 2.65
CA VAL A 26 -5.38 -0.86 3.34
C VAL A 26 -5.61 -2.14 2.53
N LEU A 27 -6.68 -2.20 1.74
CA LEU A 27 -6.92 -3.31 0.84
C LEU A 27 -5.94 -3.28 -0.34
N PHE A 28 -5.80 -2.14 -1.01
CA PHE A 28 -4.92 -2.00 -2.17
C PHE A 28 -3.46 -2.26 -1.83
N GLN A 29 -2.97 -1.84 -0.64
CA GLN A 29 -1.59 -2.18 -0.24
C GLN A 29 -1.37 -3.70 -0.15
N GLN A 30 -2.35 -4.48 0.32
CA GLN A 30 -2.19 -5.93 0.44
C GLN A 30 -2.43 -6.66 -0.88
N LEU A 31 -3.49 -6.26 -1.61
CA LEU A 31 -3.87 -6.87 -2.90
C LEU A 31 -2.87 -6.58 -4.03
N SER A 32 -2.10 -5.49 -3.93
CA SER A 32 -0.97 -5.21 -4.85
C SER A 32 0.28 -6.05 -4.57
N GLY A 33 0.15 -7.13 -3.79
CA GLY A 33 1.17 -8.17 -3.66
C GLY A 33 2.22 -7.92 -2.56
N GLN A 34 1.98 -7.03 -1.59
CA GLN A 34 2.96 -6.71 -0.54
C GLN A 34 3.56 -7.94 0.17
N PRO A 35 2.76 -8.90 0.68
CA PRO A 35 3.32 -10.06 1.37
C PRO A 35 3.93 -11.05 0.37
N SER A 36 3.29 -11.19 -0.80
CA SER A 36 3.66 -12.10 -1.87
C SER A 36 5.01 -11.80 -2.52
N VAL A 37 5.23 -10.54 -2.90
CA VAL A 37 6.48 -10.09 -3.56
C VAL A 37 7.66 -10.26 -2.60
N LEU A 38 7.46 -9.92 -1.32
CA LEU A 38 8.50 -10.08 -0.31
C LEU A 38 8.82 -11.56 -0.03
N TYR A 39 7.79 -12.41 0.06
CA TYR A 39 7.96 -13.85 0.20
C TYR A 39 8.73 -14.44 -0.99
N TYR A 40 8.36 -14.04 -2.20
CA TYR A 40 9.00 -14.49 -3.43
C TYR A 40 10.47 -14.05 -3.50
N ALA A 41 10.78 -12.81 -3.10
CA ALA A 41 12.16 -12.31 -3.04
C ALA A 41 13.02 -13.09 -2.05
N ASN A 42 12.52 -13.37 -0.85
CA ASN A 42 13.25 -14.19 0.13
C ASN A 42 13.59 -15.57 -0.45
N ARG A 43 12.65 -16.22 -1.15
CA ARG A 43 12.90 -17.51 -1.82
C ARG A 43 14.00 -17.42 -2.89
N ILE A 44 14.11 -16.30 -3.60
CA ILE A 44 15.17 -16.07 -4.58
C ILE A 44 16.51 -15.87 -3.87
N PHE A 45 16.55 -15.06 -2.82
CA PHE A 45 17.75 -14.84 -2.03
C PHE A 45 18.26 -16.12 -1.36
N ASP A 46 17.35 -16.95 -0.85
CA ASP A 46 17.69 -18.27 -0.30
C ASP A 46 18.33 -19.16 -1.35
N LYS A 47 17.76 -19.22 -2.57
CA LYS A 47 18.35 -19.98 -3.69
C LYS A 47 19.72 -19.44 -4.13
N ALA A 48 19.98 -18.16 -3.92
CA ALA A 48 21.28 -17.52 -4.19
C ALA A 48 22.29 -17.69 -3.03
N GLY A 49 21.90 -18.36 -1.93
CA GLY A 49 22.76 -18.56 -0.76
C GLY A 49 22.83 -17.37 0.20
N LEU A 50 22.01 -16.34 0.01
CA LEU A 50 22.03 -15.11 0.82
C LEU A 50 21.13 -15.17 2.07
N GLY A 51 20.23 -16.16 2.15
CA GLY A 51 19.55 -16.55 3.38
C GLY A 51 19.06 -15.39 4.26
N PHE A 52 19.48 -15.44 5.53
CA PHE A 52 19.17 -14.44 6.55
C PHE A 52 19.75 -13.04 6.24
N GLU A 53 20.91 -12.96 5.61
CA GLU A 53 21.59 -11.68 5.33
C GLU A 53 20.77 -10.82 4.37
N ALA A 54 20.14 -11.44 3.37
CA ALA A 54 19.23 -10.74 2.47
C ALA A 54 17.99 -10.21 3.19
N ALA A 55 17.40 -10.99 4.10
CA ALA A 55 16.26 -10.54 4.89
C ALA A 55 16.61 -9.32 5.76
N VAL A 56 17.79 -9.32 6.38
CA VAL A 56 18.33 -8.16 7.11
C VAL A 56 18.54 -6.98 6.17
N GLY A 57 19.14 -7.18 5.01
CA GLY A 57 19.36 -6.14 4.00
C GLY A 57 18.07 -5.48 3.54
N VAL A 58 17.03 -6.26 3.23
CA VAL A 58 15.70 -5.74 2.88
C VAL A 58 15.08 -4.99 4.06
N GLY A 59 15.24 -5.47 5.29
CA GLY A 59 14.79 -4.77 6.50
C GLY A 59 15.44 -3.39 6.68
N VAL A 60 16.77 -3.32 6.56
CA VAL A 60 17.53 -2.07 6.61
C VAL A 60 17.11 -1.13 5.49
N PHE A 61 16.98 -1.64 4.26
CA PHE A 61 16.53 -0.85 3.12
C PHE A 61 15.13 -0.27 3.36
N LYS A 62 14.20 -1.07 3.89
CA LYS A 62 12.86 -0.59 4.26
C LYS A 62 12.90 0.50 5.32
N ALA A 63 13.76 0.38 6.32
CA ALA A 63 13.92 1.40 7.35
C ALA A 63 14.46 2.71 6.77
N VAL A 64 15.49 2.64 5.91
CA VAL A 64 16.03 3.82 5.22
C VAL A 64 14.99 4.49 4.34
N MET A 65 14.25 3.72 3.53
CA MET A 65 13.20 4.27 2.66
C MET A 65 12.03 4.85 3.44
N THR A 66 11.70 4.28 4.60
CA THR A 66 10.72 4.89 5.54
C THR A 66 11.22 6.23 6.05
N LEU A 67 12.50 6.36 6.42
CA LEU A 67 13.06 7.64 6.85
C LEU A 67 13.01 8.68 5.73
N VAL A 68 13.29 8.27 4.49
CA VAL A 68 13.12 9.14 3.32
C VAL A 68 11.67 9.60 3.19
N SER A 69 10.70 8.68 3.30
CA SER A 69 9.28 9.03 3.27
C SER A 69 8.88 10.03 4.36
N VAL A 70 9.34 9.84 5.60
CA VAL A 70 9.11 10.78 6.71
C VAL A 70 9.63 12.18 6.36
N ARG A 71 10.85 12.28 5.83
CA ARG A 71 11.43 13.57 5.42
C ARG A 71 10.68 14.22 4.27
N LEU A 72 10.17 13.42 3.33
CA LEU A 72 9.35 13.93 2.23
C LEU A 72 8.00 14.45 2.75
N VAL A 73 7.34 13.75 3.68
CA VAL A 73 6.06 14.20 4.27
C VAL A 73 6.18 15.52 5.01
N GLU A 74 7.33 15.77 5.64
CA GLU A 74 7.63 17.01 6.36
C GLU A 74 7.96 18.18 5.42
N ASP A 75 8.38 17.91 4.18
CA ASP A 75 8.70 18.95 3.20
C ASP A 75 7.41 19.69 2.77
N PRO A 76 7.35 21.03 2.86
CA PRO A 76 6.19 21.82 2.43
C PRO A 76 5.77 21.61 0.97
N LYS A 77 6.61 21.02 0.11
CA LYS A 77 6.30 20.73 -1.29
C LYS A 77 5.50 19.44 -1.47
N TRP A 78 5.57 18.52 -0.52
CA TRP A 78 5.00 17.19 -0.65
C TRP A 78 3.84 16.98 0.33
N GLY A 79 2.74 16.46 -0.20
CA GLY A 79 1.57 16.04 0.59
C GLY A 79 1.47 14.53 0.71
N ARG A 80 0.47 14.07 1.48
CA ARG A 80 0.25 12.64 1.69
C ARG A 80 -0.23 11.98 0.40
N ARG A 81 -1.13 12.63 -0.34
CA ARG A 81 -1.68 12.07 -1.57
C ARG A 81 -0.65 12.02 -2.71
N PRO A 82 0.15 13.06 -3.00
CA PRO A 82 1.23 12.96 -3.98
C PRO A 82 2.25 11.86 -3.69
N LEU A 83 2.58 11.62 -2.43
CA LEU A 83 3.51 10.55 -2.04
C LEU A 83 2.90 9.15 -2.20
N LEU A 84 1.61 8.99 -1.89
CA LEU A 84 0.86 7.77 -2.20
C LEU A 84 0.90 7.51 -3.72
N LEU A 85 0.50 8.49 -4.53
CA LEU A 85 0.47 8.36 -5.99
C LEU A 85 1.85 8.05 -6.57
N LEU A 86 2.90 8.71 -6.09
CA LEU A 86 4.29 8.46 -6.52
C LEU A 86 4.73 7.03 -6.17
N GLY A 87 4.54 6.63 -4.91
CA GLY A 87 4.91 5.29 -4.43
C GLY A 87 4.15 4.19 -5.17
N THR A 88 2.83 4.31 -5.24
CA THR A 88 1.96 3.31 -5.88
C THR A 88 2.18 3.24 -7.39
N SER A 89 2.45 4.36 -8.07
CA SER A 89 2.85 4.35 -9.49
C SER A 89 4.20 3.64 -9.70
N GLY A 90 5.18 3.92 -8.85
CA GLY A 90 6.48 3.24 -8.89
C GLY A 90 6.36 1.73 -8.64
N MET A 91 5.46 1.32 -7.73
CA MET A 91 5.13 -0.09 -7.51
C MET A 91 4.52 -0.73 -8.77
N ALA A 92 3.54 -0.07 -9.41
CA ALA A 92 2.90 -0.58 -10.61
C ALA A 92 3.92 -0.79 -11.75
N LEU A 93 4.82 0.18 -11.96
CA LEU A 93 5.90 0.07 -12.96
C LEU A 93 6.89 -1.04 -12.61
N SER A 94 7.26 -1.19 -11.34
CA SER A 94 8.18 -2.24 -10.88
C SER A 94 7.58 -3.63 -11.07
N LEU A 95 6.28 -3.80 -10.80
CA LEU A 95 5.55 -5.06 -11.01
C LEU A 95 5.36 -5.37 -12.49
N LEU A 96 5.10 -4.37 -13.32
CA LEU A 96 5.00 -4.54 -14.77
C LEU A 96 6.36 -4.94 -15.37
N ALA A 97 7.45 -4.30 -14.92
CA ALA A 97 8.80 -4.68 -15.30
C ALA A 97 9.13 -6.11 -14.84
N LEU A 98 8.74 -6.48 -13.62
CA LEU A 98 8.92 -7.84 -13.11
C LEU A 98 8.16 -8.87 -13.95
N ALA A 99 6.91 -8.59 -14.32
CA ALA A 99 6.13 -9.42 -15.23
C ALA A 99 6.82 -9.57 -16.60
N ALA A 100 7.37 -8.48 -17.14
CA ALA A 100 8.12 -8.52 -18.40
C ALA A 100 9.41 -9.35 -18.29
N VAL A 101 10.13 -9.29 -17.16
CA VAL A 101 11.30 -10.17 -16.92
C VAL A 101 10.93 -11.64 -16.96
N PHE A 102 9.70 -11.99 -16.54
CA PHE A 102 9.20 -13.36 -16.58
C PHE A 102 8.55 -13.77 -17.91
N SER A 103 8.41 -12.88 -18.89
CA SER A 103 7.65 -13.17 -20.12
C SER A 103 8.24 -14.31 -20.96
N GLY A 104 9.55 -14.55 -20.86
CA GLY A 104 10.25 -15.69 -21.49
C GLY A 104 10.20 -16.99 -20.69
N GLY A 105 9.52 -16.99 -19.54
CA GLY A 105 9.49 -18.10 -18.57
C GLY A 105 10.48 -17.92 -17.42
N ALA A 106 10.18 -18.52 -16.27
CA ALA A 106 10.93 -18.36 -15.02
C ALA A 106 12.40 -18.77 -15.11
N GLU A 107 12.75 -19.74 -15.97
CA GLU A 107 14.13 -20.20 -16.16
C GLU A 107 14.99 -19.19 -16.93
N SER A 108 14.37 -18.38 -17.78
CA SER A 108 15.04 -17.34 -18.58
C SER A 108 15.20 -16.01 -17.83
N ALA A 109 14.49 -15.84 -16.72
CA ALA A 109 14.46 -14.60 -15.95
C ALA A 109 15.82 -14.34 -15.29
N SER A 110 16.42 -13.19 -15.59
CA SER A 110 17.65 -12.75 -14.94
C SER A 110 17.40 -12.52 -13.44
N GLN A 111 18.10 -13.27 -12.59
CA GLN A 111 17.99 -13.14 -11.13
C GLN A 111 18.28 -11.70 -10.66
N ALA A 112 19.29 -11.05 -11.25
CA ALA A 112 19.62 -9.67 -10.93
C ALA A 112 18.49 -8.70 -11.31
N ALA A 113 17.84 -8.91 -12.47
CA ALA A 113 16.71 -8.09 -12.89
C ALA A 113 15.49 -8.27 -11.97
N VAL A 114 15.21 -9.51 -11.57
CA VAL A 114 14.14 -9.81 -10.61
C VAL A 114 14.41 -9.12 -9.28
N ILE A 115 15.60 -9.27 -8.71
CA ILE A 115 16.00 -8.63 -7.45
C ILE A 115 15.87 -7.10 -7.57
N GLY A 116 16.35 -6.52 -8.66
CA GLY A 116 16.24 -5.07 -8.92
C GLY A 116 14.79 -4.59 -8.92
N CYS A 117 13.89 -5.32 -9.60
CA CYS A 117 12.47 -4.97 -9.64
C CYS A 117 11.81 -5.10 -8.26
N VAL A 118 12.14 -6.13 -7.48
CA VAL A 118 11.59 -6.30 -6.13
C VAL A 118 12.11 -5.21 -5.19
N VAL A 119 13.40 -4.89 -5.23
CA VAL A 119 13.96 -3.80 -4.41
C VAL A 119 13.32 -2.46 -4.78
N ALA A 120 13.12 -2.18 -6.08
CA ALA A 120 12.40 -1.00 -6.53
C ALA A 120 10.96 -0.97 -6.00
N TYR A 121 10.23 -2.09 -6.11
CA TYR A 121 8.88 -2.24 -5.56
C TYR A 121 8.84 -1.94 -4.06
N VAL A 122 9.75 -2.54 -3.27
CA VAL A 122 9.83 -2.34 -1.82
C VAL A 122 10.14 -0.88 -1.49
N GLY A 123 11.04 -0.23 -2.23
CA GLY A 123 11.39 1.16 -2.01
C GLY A 123 10.21 2.10 -2.28
N CYS A 124 9.53 1.90 -3.42
CA CYS A 124 8.32 2.65 -3.77
C CYS A 124 7.19 2.42 -2.76
N TYR A 125 7.00 1.19 -2.29
CA TYR A 125 6.04 0.86 -1.23
C TYR A 125 6.33 1.63 0.05
N GLN A 126 7.60 1.72 0.48
CA GLN A 126 7.96 2.47 1.69
C GLN A 126 7.88 3.99 1.52
N ILE A 127 7.92 4.53 0.30
CA ILE A 127 7.66 5.96 0.05
C ILE A 127 6.17 6.28 0.21
N GLY A 128 5.29 5.42 -0.33
CA GLY A 128 3.84 5.60 -0.33
C GLY A 128 3.15 4.75 0.73
N PHE A 129 2.57 3.61 0.32
CA PHE A 129 1.68 2.81 1.15
C PHE A 129 2.18 2.51 2.56
N GLY A 130 3.47 2.21 2.73
CA GLY A 130 4.04 1.78 4.01
C GLY A 130 3.73 2.76 5.16
N PRO A 131 4.34 3.94 5.22
CA PRO A 131 4.08 4.92 6.27
C PRO A 131 2.86 5.81 5.99
N ILE A 132 2.61 6.18 4.73
CA ILE A 132 1.63 7.23 4.41
C ILE A 132 0.19 6.76 4.63
N THR A 133 -0.11 5.49 4.36
CA THR A 133 -1.45 4.93 4.61
C THR A 133 -1.85 5.14 6.07
N TRP A 134 -0.99 4.73 7.01
CA TRP A 134 -1.28 4.81 8.43
C TRP A 134 -1.31 6.26 8.95
N LEU A 135 -0.49 7.14 8.36
CA LEU A 135 -0.56 8.57 8.63
C LEU A 135 -1.92 9.14 8.21
N VAL A 136 -2.35 8.89 6.97
CA VAL A 136 -3.66 9.34 6.45
C VAL A 136 -4.80 8.79 7.29
N LEU A 137 -4.77 7.50 7.68
CA LEU A 137 -5.78 6.92 8.59
C LEU A 137 -5.86 7.68 9.91
N SER A 138 -4.73 8.14 10.47
CA SER A 138 -4.74 8.91 11.72
C SER A 138 -5.27 10.33 11.56
N GLU A 139 -5.20 10.89 10.35
CA GLU A 139 -5.62 12.27 10.02
C GLU A 139 -7.09 12.35 9.57
N ILE A 140 -7.60 11.37 8.79
CA ILE A 140 -8.95 11.43 8.21
C ILE A 140 -10.07 11.04 9.16
N PHE A 141 -9.78 10.28 10.23
CA PHE A 141 -10.80 9.84 11.17
C PHE A 141 -10.92 10.81 12.37
N PRO A 142 -12.15 11.28 12.69
CA PRO A 142 -12.40 12.06 13.90
C PRO A 142 -11.97 11.31 15.16
N LEU A 143 -11.49 12.04 16.16
CA LEU A 143 -10.93 11.49 17.39
C LEU A 143 -11.86 10.49 18.09
N GLN A 144 -13.18 10.71 18.02
CA GLN A 144 -14.19 9.93 18.73
C GLN A 144 -14.37 8.52 18.15
N VAL A 145 -14.09 8.31 16.85
CA VAL A 145 -14.26 7.03 16.15
C VAL A 145 -12.93 6.44 15.65
N ARG A 146 -11.82 7.18 15.78
CA ARG A 146 -10.50 6.80 15.25
C ARG A 146 -10.03 5.44 15.73
N SER A 147 -10.18 5.11 17.01
CA SER A 147 -9.73 3.82 17.55
C SER A 147 -10.51 2.64 16.93
N ALA A 148 -11.82 2.78 16.74
CA ALA A 148 -12.65 1.78 16.07
C ALA A 148 -12.27 1.65 14.58
N ALA A 149 -12.04 2.78 13.90
CA ALA A 149 -11.63 2.81 12.50
C ALA A 149 -10.25 2.15 12.27
N VAL A 150 -9.27 2.47 13.10
CA VAL A 150 -7.92 1.88 13.06
C VAL A 150 -7.98 0.39 13.37
N SER A 151 -8.84 -0.05 14.29
CA SER A 151 -9.04 -1.47 14.57
C SER A 151 -9.61 -2.22 13.35
N LEU A 152 -10.62 -1.64 12.69
CA LEU A 152 -11.20 -2.21 11.47
C LEU A 152 -10.19 -2.24 10.30
N ALA A 153 -9.40 -1.17 10.14
CA ALA A 153 -8.30 -1.14 9.19
C ALA A 153 -7.25 -2.21 9.49
N THR A 154 -6.90 -2.40 10.75
CA THR A 154 -5.94 -3.45 11.16
C THR A 154 -6.47 -4.84 10.87
N LEU A 155 -7.76 -5.10 11.17
CA LEU A 155 -8.42 -6.35 10.79
C LEU A 155 -8.42 -6.57 9.28
N THR A 156 -8.70 -5.51 8.51
CA THR A 156 -8.67 -5.54 7.05
C THR A 156 -7.27 -5.83 6.53
N ASN A 157 -6.24 -5.22 7.13
CA ASN A 157 -4.84 -5.44 6.80
C ASN A 157 -4.45 -6.92 7.00
N PHE A 158 -4.63 -7.46 8.20
CA PHE A 158 -4.26 -8.85 8.47
C PHE A 158 -5.14 -9.85 7.72
N GLY A 159 -6.43 -9.58 7.57
CA GLY A 159 -7.34 -10.44 6.82
C GLY A 159 -6.97 -10.53 5.34
N SER A 160 -6.75 -9.40 4.68
CA SER A 160 -6.32 -9.38 3.28
C SER A 160 -4.90 -9.90 3.09
N ASN A 161 -3.98 -9.61 4.03
CA ASN A 161 -2.64 -10.19 4.05
C ASN A 161 -2.69 -11.73 4.08
N LEU A 162 -3.49 -12.30 4.98
CA LEU A 162 -3.66 -13.75 5.09
C LEU A 162 -4.18 -14.34 3.77
N LEU A 163 -5.24 -13.74 3.19
CA LEU A 163 -5.82 -14.20 1.94
C LEU A 163 -4.80 -14.19 0.79
N VAL A 164 -4.13 -13.06 0.58
CA VAL A 164 -3.15 -12.90 -0.51
C VAL A 164 -1.97 -13.87 -0.32
N THR A 165 -1.50 -14.05 0.92
CA THR A 165 -0.39 -14.95 1.23
C THR A 165 -0.75 -16.41 0.98
N LEU A 166 -1.95 -16.85 1.40
CA LEU A 166 -2.40 -18.23 1.20
C LEU A 166 -2.66 -18.57 -0.27
N LEU A 167 -3.22 -17.61 -1.03
CA LEU A 167 -3.56 -17.83 -2.42
C LEU A 167 -2.36 -17.71 -3.36
N PHE A 168 -1.29 -17.02 -2.95
CA PHE A 168 -0.15 -16.70 -3.81
C PHE A 168 0.45 -17.90 -4.55
N GLU A 169 0.84 -18.96 -3.83
CA GLU A 169 1.50 -20.10 -4.48
C GLU A 169 0.54 -20.92 -5.35
N THR A 170 -0.74 -20.98 -4.94
CA THR A 170 -1.81 -21.64 -5.72
C THR A 170 -2.05 -20.91 -7.03
N GLU A 171 -2.15 -19.59 -6.99
CA GLU A 171 -2.33 -18.75 -8.18
C GLU A 171 -1.08 -18.78 -9.07
N ARG A 172 0.11 -18.63 -8.49
CA ARG A 172 1.39 -18.73 -9.21
C ARG A 172 1.50 -20.04 -9.98
N ALA A 173 1.13 -21.16 -9.36
CA ALA A 173 1.15 -22.46 -10.01
C ALA A 173 0.11 -22.59 -11.14
N ALA A 174 -1.02 -21.89 -11.04
CA ALA A 174 -2.09 -21.94 -12.03
C ALA A 174 -1.86 -21.04 -13.25
N VAL A 175 -1.36 -19.81 -13.05
CA VAL A 175 -1.25 -18.79 -14.11
C VAL A 175 0.20 -18.42 -14.47
N GLY A 176 1.18 -18.82 -13.67
CA GLY A 176 2.60 -18.49 -13.84
C GLY A 176 2.96 -17.08 -13.35
N GLU A 177 4.27 -16.81 -13.25
CA GLU A 177 4.81 -15.57 -12.68
C GLU A 177 4.42 -14.32 -13.49
N THR A 178 4.47 -14.41 -14.83
CA THR A 178 4.18 -13.29 -15.73
C THR A 178 2.79 -12.72 -15.49
N LEU A 179 1.77 -13.58 -15.49
CA LEU A 179 0.39 -13.16 -15.30
C LEU A 179 0.15 -12.72 -13.86
N LEU A 180 0.70 -13.43 -12.88
CA LEU A 180 0.58 -13.09 -11.46
C LEU A 180 1.09 -11.68 -11.14
N PHE A 181 2.32 -11.37 -11.54
CA PHE A 181 2.88 -10.03 -11.30
C PHE A 181 2.21 -8.97 -12.18
N GLY A 182 1.72 -9.34 -13.37
CA GLY A 182 0.89 -8.47 -14.21
C GLY A 182 -0.44 -8.11 -13.56
N GLN A 183 -1.11 -9.05 -12.89
CA GLN A 183 -2.32 -8.79 -12.11
C GLN A 183 -2.05 -7.85 -10.93
N PHE A 184 -0.96 -8.07 -10.18
CA PHE A 184 -0.55 -7.13 -9.14
C PHE A 184 -0.25 -5.74 -9.69
N ALA A 185 0.40 -5.63 -10.86
CA ALA A 185 0.64 -4.35 -11.53
C ALA A 185 -0.66 -3.64 -11.89
N LEU A 186 -1.66 -4.38 -12.39
CA LEU A 186 -2.99 -3.84 -12.69
C LEU A 186 -3.72 -3.37 -11.44
N ILE A 187 -3.64 -4.14 -10.34
CA ILE A 187 -4.23 -3.75 -9.04
C ILE A 187 -3.54 -2.48 -8.51
N ALA A 188 -2.20 -2.40 -8.61
CA ALA A 188 -1.47 -1.20 -8.23
C ALA A 188 -1.85 0.01 -9.09
N ALA A 189 -2.02 -0.16 -10.41
CA ALA A 189 -2.51 0.91 -11.29
C ALA A 189 -3.94 1.35 -10.94
N ALA A 190 -4.83 0.40 -10.62
CA ALA A 190 -6.17 0.72 -10.12
C ALA A 190 -6.12 1.47 -8.78
N ALA A 191 -5.16 1.13 -7.91
CA ALA A 191 -4.93 1.83 -6.66
C ALA A 191 -4.50 3.29 -6.88
N VAL A 192 -3.67 3.59 -7.89
CA VAL A 192 -3.34 4.99 -8.27
C VAL A 192 -4.60 5.77 -8.62
N VAL A 193 -5.51 5.18 -9.41
CA VAL A 193 -6.78 5.82 -9.77
C VAL A 193 -7.67 6.03 -8.53
N PHE A 194 -7.70 5.04 -7.64
CA PHE A 194 -8.43 5.12 -6.38
C PHE A 194 -7.88 6.23 -5.47
N GLU A 195 -6.57 6.28 -5.25
CA GLU A 195 -5.88 7.31 -4.46
C GLU A 195 -6.17 8.70 -5.02
N ASN A 196 -6.13 8.85 -6.34
CA ASN A 196 -6.39 10.13 -6.99
C ASN A 196 -7.86 10.57 -6.87
N SER A 197 -8.80 9.64 -6.71
CA SER A 197 -10.23 9.97 -6.72
C SER A 197 -10.90 9.96 -5.34
N LYS A 198 -10.39 9.16 -4.39
CA LYS A 198 -11.05 8.88 -3.11
C LYS A 198 -10.23 9.30 -1.89
N VAL A 199 -8.92 9.50 -2.01
CA VAL A 199 -8.07 9.88 -0.88
C VAL A 199 -7.94 11.41 -0.86
N PRO A 200 -8.32 12.08 0.25
CA PRO A 200 -8.13 13.52 0.39
C PRO A 200 -6.65 13.83 0.64
N GLU A 201 -6.24 15.06 0.30
CA GLU A 201 -4.98 15.60 0.83
C GLU A 201 -5.23 16.17 2.22
N THR A 202 -4.36 15.84 3.17
CA THR A 202 -4.49 16.18 4.60
C THR A 202 -3.40 17.14 5.08
N ARG A 203 -2.39 17.43 4.25
CA ARG A 203 -1.25 18.29 4.61
C ARG A 203 -1.71 19.69 5.00
N GLY A 204 -1.35 20.08 6.22
CA GLY A 204 -1.54 21.44 6.74
C GLY A 204 -3.00 21.77 7.06
N LEU A 205 -3.89 20.78 7.08
CA LEU A 205 -5.29 20.95 7.42
C LEU A 205 -5.56 20.54 8.88
N SER A 206 -6.48 21.23 9.53
CA SER A 206 -7.04 20.83 10.82
C SER A 206 -7.97 19.61 10.65
N LEU A 207 -8.29 18.92 11.75
CA LEU A 207 -9.22 17.79 11.71
C LEU A 207 -10.62 18.22 11.24
N GLU A 208 -11.05 19.42 11.64
CA GLU A 208 -12.32 20.01 11.25
C GLU A 208 -12.36 20.36 9.75
N GLU A 209 -11.25 20.85 9.20
CA GLU A 209 -11.12 21.13 7.76
C GLU A 209 -11.18 19.85 6.92
N ILE A 210 -10.51 18.78 7.38
CA ILE A 210 -10.56 17.46 6.74
C ILE A 210 -11.99 16.88 6.81
N GLU A 211 -12.67 17.01 7.96
CA GLU A 211 -14.05 16.55 8.11
C GLU A 211 -15.02 17.32 7.19
N ALA A 212 -14.85 18.63 7.05
CA ALA A 212 -15.63 19.46 6.12
C ALA A 212 -15.37 19.08 4.65
N GLN A 213 -14.11 18.84 4.28
CA GLN A 213 -13.73 18.35 2.95
C GLN A 213 -14.38 17.00 2.65
N LEU A 214 -14.34 16.07 3.61
CA LEU A 214 -14.96 14.76 3.48
C LEU A 214 -16.48 14.85 3.46
N SER A 215 -17.12 15.74 4.20
CA SER A 215 -18.58 15.94 4.16
C SER A 215 -19.09 16.52 2.83
N GLY A 216 -18.20 17.05 1.98
CA GLY A 216 -18.56 17.66 0.71
C GLY A 216 -18.97 19.14 0.80
N ASP A 217 -18.85 19.75 1.98
CA ASP A 217 -19.15 21.17 2.20
C ASP A 217 -18.10 22.09 1.57
N ALA A 218 -16.88 21.59 1.37
CA ALA A 218 -15.81 22.32 0.67
C ALA A 218 -16.10 22.57 -0.82
N ALA A 219 -17.03 21.83 -1.45
CA ALA A 219 -17.41 22.00 -2.85
C ALA A 219 -18.50 23.07 -3.08
N LYS A 220 -18.94 23.76 -2.02
CA LYS A 220 -20.00 24.80 -2.07
C LYS A 220 -19.51 26.24 -1.88
N LYS A 221 -18.20 26.49 -1.90
CA LYS A 221 -17.61 27.84 -1.95
C LYS A 221 -16.95 28.07 -3.30
#